data_AF-A0A2G9XHC3-F1
#
_entry.id   AF-A0A2G9XHC3-F1
#
_cell.length_a   1.000
_cell.length_b   1.000
_cell.length_c   1.000
_cell.angle_alpha   90.00
_cell.angle_beta   90.00
_cell.angle_gamma   90.00
#
_symmetry.space_group_name_H-M   'P 1'
#
loop_
_entity.id
_entity.type
_entity.pdbx_description
1 polymer ?
#
loop_
_entity_poly.entity_id
_entity_poly.type
_entity_poly.pdbx_seq_one_letter_code
_entity_poly.pdbx_strand_id
1 'polypeptide(L)'
;CPYYLITRASLAATARLKKELDNCGLTDVKPAYLGVLMCLWQGAGMDDVLGKLGTEDEMKITDLGRCAGLEPSTMTGLLDRMEKDGLVHRA
;
A
#
# COMPACT_ATOMS: atom_id res chain seq x y z
N CYS A 1 -28.58 5.30 4.37
CA CYS A 1 -27.89 5.04 3.10
C CYS A 1 -26.58 4.29 3.35
N PRO A 2 -26.42 3.05 2.85
CA PRO A 2 -25.24 2.21 3.09
C PRO A 2 -23.94 2.85 2.59
N TYR A 3 -23.95 3.54 1.45
CA TYR A 3 -22.78 4.27 0.92
C TYR A 3 -22.21 5.30 1.90
N TYR A 4 -23.07 6.08 2.56
CA TYR A 4 -22.64 7.09 3.53
C TYR A 4 -21.92 6.46 4.74
N LEU A 5 -22.44 5.32 5.23
CA LEU A 5 -21.84 4.59 6.35
C LEU A 5 -20.48 4.00 5.96
N ILE A 6 -20.38 3.41 4.78
CA ILE A 6 -19.12 2.86 4.25
C ILE A 6 -18.07 3.97 4.12
N THR A 7 -18.41 5.11 3.51
CA THR A 7 -17.48 6.23 3.39
C THR A 7 -17.00 6.75 4.74
N ARG A 8 -17.90 6.90 5.73
CA ARG A 8 -17.54 7.36 7.07
C ARG A 8 -16.69 6.34 7.83
N ALA A 9 -17.00 5.05 7.70
CA ALA A 9 -16.21 3.98 8.28
C ALA A 9 -14.79 3.95 7.69
N SER A 10 -14.66 4.03 6.37
CA SER A 10 -13.36 4.08 5.70
C SER A 10 -12.55 5.29 6.14
N LEU A 11 -13.15 6.49 6.18
CA LEU A 11 -12.44 7.70 6.63
C LEU A 11 -11.99 7.59 8.10
N ALA A 12 -12.83 7.05 8.99
CA ALA A 12 -12.47 6.86 10.38
C ALA A 12 -11.32 5.84 10.53
N ALA A 13 -11.35 4.75 9.78
CA ALA A 13 -10.28 3.75 9.76
C ALA A 13 -8.97 4.35 9.23
N THR A 14 -9.00 5.09 8.12
CA THR A 14 -7.84 5.77 7.55
C THR A 14 -7.25 6.80 8.52
N ALA A 15 -8.09 7.59 9.19
CA ALA A 15 -7.65 8.58 10.16
C ALA A 15 -6.96 7.93 11.37
N ARG A 16 -7.51 6.81 11.86
CA ARG A 16 -6.89 6.08 12.97
C ARG A 16 -5.58 5.45 12.56
N LEU A 17 -5.53 4.79 11.40
CA LEU A 17 -4.32 4.18 10.88
C LEU A 17 -3.21 5.21 10.70
N LYS A 18 -3.51 6.37 10.12
CA LYS A 18 -2.53 7.47 9.98
C LYS A 18 -1.95 7.87 11.33
N LYS A 19 -2.80 8.07 12.34
CA LYS A 19 -2.36 8.46 13.68
C LYS A 19 -1.40 7.42 14.29
N GLU A 20 -1.67 6.12 14.10
CA GLU A 20 -0.77 5.08 14.61
C GLU A 20 0.53 4.99 13.81
N LEU A 21 0.50 5.20 12.50
CA LEU A 21 1.73 5.29 11.69
C LEU A 21 2.60 6.46 12.16
N ASP A 22 1.99 7.62 12.40
CA ASP A 22 2.68 8.79 12.96
C ASP A 22 3.28 8.47 14.35
N ASN A 23 2.55 7.76 15.22
CA ASN A 23 3.05 7.32 16.53
C ASN A 23 4.26 6.37 16.42
N CYS A 24 4.32 5.55 15.37
CA CYS A 24 5.44 4.66 15.09
C CYS A 24 6.61 5.37 14.39
N GLY A 25 6.53 6.69 14.15
CA GLY A 25 7.56 7.46 13.44
C GLY A 25 7.53 7.28 11.92
N LEU A 26 6.47 6.68 11.37
CA LEU A 26 6.29 6.42 9.94
C LEU A 26 5.48 7.53 9.27
N THR A 27 5.92 8.78 9.42
CA THR A 27 5.18 9.97 8.96
C THR A 27 5.10 10.12 7.43
N ASP A 28 6.03 9.48 6.71
CA ASP A 28 6.11 9.56 5.26
C ASP A 28 5.17 8.53 4.58
N VAL A 29 4.75 7.51 5.32
CA VAL A 29 3.89 6.44 4.80
C VAL A 29 2.44 6.89 4.80
N LYS A 30 1.90 7.15 3.61
CA LYS A 30 0.48 7.45 3.45
C LYS A 30 -0.34 6.16 3.60
N PRO A 31 -1.52 6.20 4.25
CA PRO A 31 -2.40 5.03 4.36
C PRO A 31 -2.77 4.39 3.01
N ALA A 32 -2.80 5.17 1.93
CA ALA A 32 -3.03 4.68 0.57
C ALA A 32 -1.91 3.75 0.06
N TYR A 33 -0.68 3.91 0.56
CA TYR A 33 0.45 3.03 0.23
C TYR A 33 0.26 1.64 0.84
N LEU A 34 -0.47 1.53 1.96
CA LEU A 34 -0.63 0.28 2.68
C LEU A 34 -1.31 -0.80 1.84
N GLY A 35 -2.31 -0.42 1.03
CA GLY A 35 -2.95 -1.36 0.10
C GLY A 35 -1.96 -1.94 -0.91
N VAL A 36 -1.10 -1.09 -1.48
CA VAL A 36 -0.06 -1.52 -2.42
C VAL A 36 1.01 -2.35 -1.73
N LEU A 37 1.48 -1.93 -0.56
CA LEU A 37 2.47 -2.64 0.25
C LEU A 37 1.96 -4.02 0.68
N MET A 38 0.67 -4.15 1.06
CA MET A 38 0.06 -5.43 1.41
C MET A 38 -0.06 -6.35 0.19
N CYS A 39 -0.36 -5.81 -1.00
CA CYS A 39 -0.40 -6.60 -2.24
C CYS A 39 1.00 -7.07 -2.66
N LEU A 40 2.01 -6.20 -2.55
CA LEU A 40 3.41 -6.56 -2.76
C LEU A 40 3.86 -7.63 -1.75
N TRP A 41 3.50 -7.46 -0.48
CA TRP A 41 3.77 -8.43 0.58
C TRP A 41 3.08 -9.78 0.33
N GLN A 42 1.84 -9.76 -0.16
CA GLN A 42 1.09 -10.98 -0.49
C GLN A 42 1.69 -11.71 -1.70
N GLY A 43 2.17 -10.97 -2.70
CA GLY A 43 2.88 -11.52 -3.86
C GLY A 43 4.26 -12.09 -3.53
N ALA A 44 4.98 -11.46 -2.59
CA ALA A 44 6.32 -11.84 -2.15
C ALA A 44 6.37 -12.97 -1.09
N GLY A 45 5.21 -13.42 -0.59
CA GLY A 45 5.12 -14.67 0.18
C GLY A 45 4.44 -14.52 1.54
N MET A 46 3.29 -15.17 1.70
CA MET A 46 2.78 -15.60 3.01
C MET A 46 3.54 -16.81 3.57
N ASP A 47 4.46 -17.43 2.81
CA ASP A 47 5.17 -18.65 3.22
C ASP A 47 6.55 -18.42 3.86
N ASP A 48 7.09 -17.20 3.90
CA ASP A 48 8.47 -16.96 4.35
C ASP A 48 8.64 -15.63 5.13
N VAL A 49 7.58 -15.20 5.83
CA VAL A 49 7.43 -13.85 6.43
C VAL A 49 8.42 -13.51 7.57
N LEU A 50 9.31 -14.43 7.95
CA LEU A 50 10.45 -14.13 8.83
C LEU A 50 11.82 -14.42 8.20
N GLY A 51 11.87 -15.09 7.04
CA GLY A 51 13.13 -15.53 6.41
C GLY A 51 13.70 -14.57 5.38
N LYS A 52 12.87 -13.76 4.71
CA LYS A 52 13.27 -12.95 3.55
C LYS A 52 12.74 -11.51 3.59
N LEU A 53 13.08 -10.77 4.65
CA LEU A 53 13.16 -9.31 4.50
C LEU A 53 14.30 -9.01 3.51
N GLY A 54 13.99 -8.91 2.21
CA GLY A 54 14.95 -8.44 1.20
C GLY A 54 15.11 -9.23 -0.11
N THR A 55 14.11 -9.98 -0.59
CA THR A 55 14.16 -10.54 -1.95
C THR A 55 13.32 -9.74 -2.96
N GLU A 56 13.96 -9.42 -4.08
CA GLU A 56 13.45 -8.66 -5.24
C GLU A 56 12.46 -9.50 -6.08
N ASP A 57 11.26 -9.78 -5.56
CA ASP A 57 10.20 -10.31 -6.42
C ASP A 57 9.48 -9.16 -7.13
N GLU A 58 9.74 -9.05 -8.43
CA GLU A 58 9.19 -8.01 -9.30
C GLU A 58 7.71 -8.28 -9.64
N MET A 59 6.80 -7.49 -9.07
CA MET A 59 5.38 -7.52 -9.41
C MET A 59 5.07 -6.53 -10.54
N LYS A 60 4.40 -6.99 -11.61
CA LYS A 60 3.97 -6.11 -12.71
C LYS A 60 2.94 -5.09 -12.23
N ILE A 61 3.08 -3.84 -12.66
CA ILE A 61 2.20 -2.70 -12.29
C ILE A 61 0.72 -3.00 -12.57
N THR A 62 0.41 -3.71 -13.66
CA THR A 62 -0.95 -4.10 -14.04
C THR A 62 -1.58 -5.08 -13.05
N ASP A 63 -0.78 -6.02 -12.54
CA ASP A 63 -1.23 -7.02 -11.58
C ASP A 63 -1.36 -6.41 -10.18
N LEU A 64 -0.47 -5.48 -9.85
CA LEU A 64 -0.52 -4.67 -8.62
C LEU A 64 -1.77 -3.79 -8.58
N GLY A 65 -2.13 -3.14 -9.70
CA GLY A 65 -3.36 -2.35 -9.84
C GLY A 65 -4.61 -3.17 -9.56
N ARG A 66 -4.69 -4.36 -10.16
CA ARG A 66 -5.80 -5.29 -9.96
C ARG A 66 -5.87 -5.80 -8.51
N CYS A 67 -4.73 -6.12 -7.90
CA CYS A 67 -4.66 -6.62 -6.52
C CYS A 67 -5.05 -5.54 -5.50
N ALA A 68 -4.57 -4.31 -5.68
CA ALA A 68 -4.87 -3.18 -4.80
C ALA A 68 -6.26 -2.56 -5.03
N GLY A 69 -7.00 -3.01 -6.06
CA GLY A 69 -8.29 -2.45 -6.43
C GLY A 69 -8.20 -1.00 -6.92
N LEU A 70 -7.06 -0.61 -7.48
CA LEU A 70 -6.79 0.75 -7.94
C LEU A 70 -6.76 0.79 -9.47
N GLU A 71 -7.30 1.85 -10.05
CA GLU A 71 -7.17 2.08 -11.49
C GLU A 71 -5.69 2.31 -11.87
N PRO A 72 -5.24 1.83 -13.05
CA PRO A 72 -3.86 1.96 -13.49
C PRO A 72 -3.35 3.42 -13.51
N SER A 73 -4.22 4.37 -13.86
CA SER A 73 -3.93 5.81 -13.84
C SER A 73 -3.61 6.34 -12.44
N THR A 74 -4.29 5.81 -11.42
CA THR A 74 -4.06 6.14 -10.02
C THR A 74 -2.83 5.42 -9.47
N MET A 75 -2.57 4.20 -9.96
CA MET A 75 -1.43 3.39 -9.57
C MET A 75 -0.09 4.05 -9.95
N THR A 76 0.06 4.54 -11.17
CA THR A 76 1.32 5.18 -11.62
C THR A 76 1.71 6.35 -10.72
N GLY A 77 0.78 7.29 -10.48
CA GLY A 77 1.06 8.44 -9.62
C GLY A 77 1.21 8.09 -8.14
N LEU A 78 0.73 6.92 -7.70
CA LEU A 78 0.99 6.40 -6.36
C LEU A 78 2.40 5.82 -6.25
N LEU A 79 2.82 5.03 -7.24
CA LEU A 79 4.17 4.48 -7.34
C LEU A 79 5.22 5.59 -7.44
N ASP A 80 4.96 6.67 -8.20
CA ASP A 80 5.88 7.81 -8.31
C ASP A 80 6.17 8.46 -6.94
N ARG A 81 5.15 8.49 -6.08
CA ARG A 81 5.29 9.01 -4.72
C ARG A 81 5.97 8.00 -3.81
N MET A 82 5.63 6.71 -3.92
CA MET A 82 6.27 5.65 -3.14
C MET A 82 7.76 5.51 -3.47
N GLU A 83 8.16 5.69 -4.73
CA GLU A 83 9.55 5.67 -5.17
C GLU A 83 10.33 6.89 -4.64
N LYS A 84 9.72 8.08 -4.71
CA LYS A 84 10.28 9.28 -4.08
C LYS A 84 10.43 9.14 -2.56
N ASP A 85 9.47 8.47 -1.93
CA ASP A 85 9.48 8.19 -0.49
C ASP A 85 10.37 6.96 -0.16
N GLY A 86 11.08 6.38 -1.14
CA GLY A 86 12.06 5.30 -0.96
C GLY A 86 11.49 3.92 -0.66
N LEU A 87 10.18 3.73 -0.86
CA LEU A 87 9.45 2.49 -0.51
C LEU A 87 9.46 1.44 -1.63
N VAL A 88 9.65 1.86 -2.89
CA VAL A 88 9.66 0.97 -4.06
C VAL A 88 10.77 1.40 -5.02
N HIS A 89 11.28 0.46 -5.78
CA HIS A 89 12.20 0.70 -6.89
C HIS A 89 11.62 0.14 -8.18
N ARG A 90 11.77 0.86 -9.29
CA ARG A 90 11.37 0.39 -10.62
C ARG A 90 12.62 0.07 -11.43
N ALA A 91 12.66 -1.14 -12.00
CA ALA A 91 13.65 -1.56 -12.99
C ALA A 91 13.25 -1.09 -14.40
#